data_AF-A0A3G2E9G1-F1
#
_entry.id   AF-A0A3G2E9G1-F1
#
_cell.length_a   1.000
_cell.length_b   1.000
_cell.length_c   1.000
_cell.angle_alpha   90.00
_cell.angle_beta   90.00
_cell.angle_gamma   90.00
#
_symmetry.space_group_name_H-M   'P 1'
#
loop_
_entity.id
_entity.type
_entity.pdbx_description
1 polymer ?
#
loop_
_entity_poly.entity_id
_entity_poly.type
_entity_poly.pdbx_seq_one_letter_code
_entity_poly.pdbx_strand_id
1 'polypeptide(L)'
;MKLRHLLAIPMLLAAQAAHAQDRTADPLAPLAQCINRSQFQFKTQDRLPASATTRVVKMAAGERRVSTADGYRLMLFRKSSLPLANLKIERSAAGQFAADRETIVAQMQEMSASSKPPNQVPLETDARQGVEVLGLNNASIAETPGIISFYTLLHAASGTVASAYVLNQPADPRDFATDAQYQALRDQFIASLANCMADPAQ
;
A
#
# COMPACT_ATOMS: atom_id res chain seq x y z
N MET A 1 -10.14 -43.38 59.74
CA MET A 1 -9.14 -43.12 58.67
C MET A 1 -9.85 -43.07 57.32
N LYS A 2 -10.07 -41.87 56.75
CA LYS A 2 -10.34 -41.69 55.31
C LYS A 2 -9.66 -40.41 54.87
N LEU A 3 -8.53 -40.57 54.20
CA LEU A 3 -7.65 -39.50 53.76
C LEU A 3 -8.17 -38.93 52.43
N ARG A 4 -8.30 -37.60 52.39
CA ARG A 4 -8.68 -36.80 51.22
C ARG A 4 -7.63 -36.95 50.11
N HIS A 5 -8.07 -37.11 48.86
CA HIS A 5 -7.24 -36.86 47.68
C HIS A 5 -7.90 -35.79 46.81
N LEU A 6 -7.39 -34.57 46.94
CA LEU A 6 -7.60 -33.46 46.02
C LEU A 6 -6.66 -33.68 44.84
N LEU A 7 -7.19 -33.98 43.65
CA LEU A 7 -6.44 -33.90 42.40
C LEU A 7 -6.33 -32.44 41.98
N ALA A 8 -5.11 -31.89 42.02
CA ALA A 8 -4.78 -30.63 41.39
C ALA A 8 -4.37 -30.89 39.94
N ILE A 9 -5.14 -30.38 38.98
CA ILE A 9 -4.81 -30.37 37.56
C ILE A 9 -3.97 -29.12 37.29
N PRO A 10 -2.71 -29.23 36.85
CA PRO A 10 -1.94 -28.06 36.45
C PRO A 10 -2.46 -27.57 35.09
N MET A 11 -3.09 -26.39 35.07
CA MET A 11 -3.33 -25.66 33.83
C MET A 11 -1.98 -25.19 33.27
N LEU A 12 -1.53 -25.83 32.19
CA LEU A 12 -0.45 -25.28 31.36
C LEU A 12 -0.96 -24.01 30.68
N LEU A 13 -0.58 -22.86 31.23
CA LEU A 13 -0.62 -21.58 30.52
C LEU A 13 0.44 -21.63 29.41
N ALA A 14 0.02 -21.92 28.19
CA ALA A 14 0.83 -21.66 27.01
C ALA A 14 1.01 -20.15 26.86
N ALA A 15 2.15 -19.64 27.33
CA ALA A 15 2.59 -18.29 27.03
C ALA A 15 2.83 -18.20 25.51
N GLN A 16 1.89 -17.62 24.78
CA GLN A 16 2.12 -17.21 23.41
C GLN A 16 3.17 -16.09 23.44
N ALA A 17 4.42 -16.46 23.23
CA ALA A 17 5.47 -15.49 22.95
C ALA A 17 5.04 -14.76 21.67
N ALA A 18 4.68 -13.49 21.81
CA ALA A 18 4.63 -12.58 20.68
C ALA A 18 6.05 -12.52 20.11
N HIS A 19 6.33 -13.33 19.08
CA HIS A 19 7.57 -13.23 18.35
C HIS A 19 7.63 -11.82 17.77
N ALA A 20 8.47 -10.98 18.38
CA ALA A 20 8.90 -9.74 17.76
C ALA A 20 9.54 -10.13 16.44
N GLN A 21 8.85 -9.82 15.34
CA GLN A 21 9.28 -10.19 14.01
C GLN A 21 10.62 -9.49 13.75
N ASP A 22 11.69 -10.26 13.60
CA ASP A 22 13.03 -9.73 13.36
C ASP A 22 13.03 -8.98 12.01
N ARG A 23 13.15 -7.65 12.07
CA ARG A 23 13.13 -6.75 10.89
C ARG A 23 14.54 -6.45 10.36
N THR A 24 15.57 -7.17 10.78
CA THR A 24 16.95 -6.93 10.33
C THR A 24 17.16 -7.15 8.83
N ALA A 25 16.40 -8.04 8.20
CA ALA A 25 16.60 -8.45 6.80
C ALA A 25 16.11 -7.44 5.72
N ASP A 26 15.43 -6.35 6.11
CA ASP A 26 14.93 -5.28 5.23
C ASP A 26 14.40 -5.74 3.84
N PRO A 27 13.35 -6.57 3.80
CA PRO A 27 12.87 -7.21 2.58
C PRO A 27 12.35 -6.24 1.51
N LEU A 28 12.11 -4.97 1.86
CA LEU A 28 11.57 -3.97 0.95
C LEU A 28 12.64 -3.04 0.37
N ALA A 29 13.88 -3.08 0.86
CA ALA A 29 14.97 -2.25 0.35
C ALA A 29 15.23 -2.43 -1.15
N PRO A 30 15.25 -3.65 -1.73
CA PRO A 30 15.41 -3.82 -3.19
C PRO A 30 14.30 -3.15 -3.99
N LEU A 31 13.05 -3.23 -3.54
CA LEU A 31 11.90 -2.57 -4.19
C LEU A 31 12.04 -1.04 -4.14
N ALA A 32 12.38 -0.49 -2.97
CA ALA A 32 12.61 0.94 -2.82
C ALA A 32 13.75 1.42 -3.74
N GLN A 33 14.84 0.67 -3.82
CA GLN A 33 15.97 0.93 -4.71
C GLN A 33 15.56 0.90 -6.20
N CYS A 34 14.81 -0.11 -6.64
CA CYS A 34 14.31 -0.19 -8.01
C CYS A 34 13.49 1.05 -8.39
N ILE A 35 12.59 1.49 -7.51
CA ILE A 35 11.81 2.72 -7.71
C ILE A 35 12.75 3.92 -7.83
N ASN A 36 13.74 4.05 -6.95
CA ASN A 36 14.65 5.21 -6.94
C ASN A 36 15.61 5.25 -8.15
N ARG A 37 15.85 4.10 -8.81
CA ARG A 37 16.60 4.04 -10.09
C ARG A 37 15.76 4.51 -11.28
N SER A 38 14.44 4.59 -11.14
CA SER A 38 13.55 5.09 -12.19
C SER A 38 13.57 6.62 -12.29
N GLN A 39 12.75 7.17 -13.19
CA GLN A 39 12.51 8.62 -13.24
C GLN A 39 11.71 9.15 -12.03
N PHE A 40 11.19 8.28 -11.16
CA PHE A 40 10.41 8.64 -9.97
C PHE A 40 11.25 8.44 -8.71
N GLN A 41 11.82 9.51 -8.19
CA GLN A 41 12.86 9.47 -7.15
C GLN A 41 12.34 9.97 -5.81
N PHE A 42 12.89 9.45 -4.71
CA PHE A 42 12.65 10.00 -3.37
C PHE A 42 13.97 10.46 -2.74
N LYS A 43 13.88 11.48 -1.88
CA LYS A 43 15.02 11.98 -1.11
C LYS A 43 15.09 11.38 0.30
N THR A 44 13.94 11.02 0.84
CA THR A 44 13.79 10.45 2.18
C THR A 44 12.97 9.18 2.11
N GLN A 45 13.30 8.24 2.99
CA GLN A 45 12.68 6.94 3.09
C GLN A 45 12.41 6.65 4.56
N ASP A 46 11.14 6.68 4.95
CA ASP A 46 10.73 6.44 6.32
C ASP A 46 10.27 5.00 6.48
N ARG A 47 11.08 4.17 7.15
CA ARG A 47 10.70 2.79 7.48
C ARG A 47 9.68 2.77 8.61
N LEU A 48 8.69 1.90 8.51
CA LEU A 48 7.72 1.70 9.58
C LEU A 48 8.42 1.22 10.86
N PRO A 49 8.12 1.83 12.03
CA PRO A 49 8.68 1.36 13.28
C PRO A 49 8.25 -0.07 13.57
N ALA A 50 9.10 -0.84 14.26
CA ALA A 50 8.85 -2.25 14.56
C ALA A 50 7.52 -2.50 15.32
N SER A 51 7.05 -1.50 16.07
CA SER A 51 5.77 -1.55 16.79
C SER A 51 4.54 -1.44 15.88
N ALA A 52 4.68 -0.93 14.66
CA ALA A 52 3.59 -0.87 13.68
C ALA A 52 3.47 -2.21 12.96
N THR A 53 2.61 -3.08 13.50
CA THR A 53 2.36 -4.44 12.98
C THR A 53 1.07 -4.56 12.18
N THR A 54 0.21 -3.55 12.24
CA THR A 54 -1.05 -3.49 11.50
C THR A 54 -1.38 -2.04 11.14
N ARG A 55 -2.22 -1.87 10.12
CA ARG A 55 -2.95 -0.62 9.88
C ARG A 55 -4.45 -0.86 9.88
N VAL A 56 -5.18 0.12 10.37
CA VAL A 56 -6.65 0.11 10.38
C VAL A 56 -7.17 0.63 9.06
N VAL A 57 -8.16 -0.07 8.53
CA VAL A 57 -8.98 0.32 7.39
C VAL A 57 -10.38 0.58 7.90
N LYS A 58 -10.84 1.83 7.78
CA LYS A 58 -12.22 2.19 8.14
C LYS A 58 -13.14 1.83 6.97
N MET A 59 -14.18 1.07 7.29
CA MET A 59 -15.26 0.69 6.39
C MET A 59 -16.60 1.15 6.97
N ALA A 60 -17.63 1.22 6.16
CA ALA A 60 -19.00 1.53 6.59
C ALA A 60 -19.52 0.53 7.63
N ALA A 61 -19.15 -0.75 7.48
CA ALA A 61 -19.50 -1.82 8.41
C ALA A 61 -18.63 -1.88 9.68
N GLY A 62 -17.61 -1.02 9.79
CA GLY A 62 -16.68 -0.98 10.92
C GLY A 62 -15.20 -1.01 10.52
N GLU A 63 -14.33 -1.20 11.49
CA GLU A 63 -12.88 -1.22 11.25
C GLU A 63 -12.38 -2.62 10.87
N ARG A 64 -11.63 -2.73 9.78
CA ARG A 64 -10.83 -3.91 9.42
C ARG A 64 -9.35 -3.61 9.65
N ARG A 65 -8.52 -4.66 9.69
CA ARG A 65 -7.07 -4.54 9.84
C ARG A 65 -6.37 -5.16 8.65
N VAL A 66 -5.26 -4.54 8.26
CA VAL A 66 -4.28 -5.08 7.31
C VAL A 66 -2.99 -5.28 8.07
N SER A 67 -2.40 -6.48 7.96
CA SER A 67 -1.13 -6.80 8.59
C SER A 67 0.03 -6.07 7.92
N THR A 68 1.04 -5.71 8.70
CA THR A 68 2.21 -4.97 8.20
C THR A 68 3.46 -5.46 8.91
N ALA A 69 4.12 -6.45 8.32
CA ALA A 69 5.38 -6.98 8.80
C ALA A 69 6.54 -6.02 8.58
N ASP A 70 6.47 -5.17 7.55
CA ASP A 70 7.42 -4.11 7.25
C ASP A 70 6.76 -3.07 6.33
N GLY A 71 7.37 -1.90 6.19
CA GLY A 71 6.94 -0.95 5.17
C GLY A 71 7.78 0.31 5.10
N TYR A 72 7.65 1.00 3.97
CA TYR A 72 8.23 2.31 3.74
C TYR A 72 7.15 3.32 3.37
N ARG A 73 7.36 4.57 3.78
CA ARG A 73 6.72 5.74 3.17
C ARG A 73 7.75 6.48 2.33
N LEU A 74 7.43 6.68 1.07
CA LEU A 74 8.28 7.28 0.05
C LEU A 74 7.53 8.45 -0.57
N MET A 75 8.06 9.67 -0.43
CA MET A 75 7.57 10.82 -1.17
C MET A 75 8.31 10.89 -2.50
N LEU A 76 7.60 10.65 -3.59
CA LEU A 76 8.17 10.57 -4.93
C LEU A 76 8.09 11.91 -5.65
N PHE A 77 9.18 12.24 -6.34
CA PHE A 77 9.38 13.42 -7.17
C PHE A 77 9.78 12.99 -8.58
N ARG A 78 9.71 13.92 -9.53
CA ARG A 78 10.21 13.72 -10.89
C ARG A 78 11.06 14.93 -11.31
N LYS A 79 10.61 15.73 -12.29
CA LYS A 79 11.37 16.90 -12.76
C LYS A 79 11.08 18.12 -11.89
N SER A 80 9.83 18.27 -11.47
CA SER A 80 9.40 19.29 -10.51
C SER A 80 9.96 19.07 -9.10
N SER A 81 10.12 20.16 -8.36
CA SER A 81 10.36 20.14 -6.91
C SER A 81 9.12 19.75 -6.09
N LEU A 82 7.95 19.66 -6.74
CA LEU A 82 6.72 19.23 -6.11
C LEU A 82 6.59 17.70 -6.08
N PRO A 83 6.03 17.12 -5.00
CA PRO A 83 5.81 15.69 -4.91
C PRO A 83 4.75 15.24 -5.93
N LEU A 84 5.06 14.19 -6.67
CA LEU A 84 4.15 13.54 -7.61
C LEU A 84 3.25 12.52 -6.90
N ALA A 85 3.81 11.76 -5.96
CA ALA A 85 3.06 10.71 -5.27
C ALA A 85 3.56 10.50 -3.85
N ASN A 86 2.63 10.25 -2.93
CA ASN A 86 2.93 9.64 -1.64
C ASN A 86 2.73 8.13 -1.78
N LEU A 87 3.84 7.39 -1.81
CA LEU A 87 3.85 5.95 -1.96
C LEU A 87 4.10 5.27 -0.62
N LYS A 88 3.26 4.31 -0.28
CA LYS A 88 3.50 3.36 0.80
C LYS A 88 3.75 1.99 0.19
N ILE A 89 4.85 1.34 0.56
CA ILE A 89 5.07 -0.08 0.24
C ILE A 89 5.09 -0.85 1.55
N GLU A 90 4.35 -1.94 1.63
CA GLU A 90 4.11 -2.71 2.84
C GLU A 90 4.28 -4.20 2.53
N ARG A 91 4.88 -4.93 3.47
CA ARG A 91 4.94 -6.39 3.43
C ARG A 91 3.89 -6.93 4.37
N SER A 92 2.98 -7.78 3.88
CA SER A 92 2.06 -8.53 4.72
C SER A 92 2.82 -9.47 5.65
N ALA A 93 2.27 -9.72 6.85
CA ALA A 93 2.76 -10.77 7.72
C ALA A 93 2.62 -12.15 7.04
N ALA A 94 3.49 -13.09 7.44
CA ALA A 94 3.52 -14.42 6.85
C ALA A 94 2.14 -15.09 6.96
N GLY A 95 1.64 -15.60 5.84
CA GLY A 95 0.32 -16.23 5.76
C GLY A 95 -0.89 -15.28 5.77
N GLN A 96 -0.69 -13.96 5.91
CA GLN A 96 -1.79 -12.99 6.03
C GLN A 96 -2.16 -12.31 4.70
N PHE A 97 -1.34 -12.42 3.65
CA PHE A 97 -1.55 -11.67 2.40
C PHE A 97 -2.94 -11.86 1.78
N ALA A 98 -3.49 -13.08 1.78
CA ALA A 98 -4.82 -13.31 1.20
C ALA A 98 -5.94 -12.54 1.94
N ALA A 99 -5.90 -12.52 3.27
CA ALA A 99 -6.85 -11.77 4.10
C ALA A 99 -6.64 -10.25 4.01
N ASP A 100 -5.38 -9.82 3.93
CA ASP A 100 -5.02 -8.42 3.71
C ASP A 100 -5.54 -7.94 2.35
N ARG A 101 -5.31 -8.72 1.28
CA ARG A 101 -5.81 -8.47 -0.06
C ARG A 101 -7.33 -8.31 -0.06
N GLU A 102 -8.06 -9.25 0.54
CA GLU A 102 -9.53 -9.18 0.60
C GLU A 102 -10.00 -7.89 1.28
N THR A 103 -9.35 -7.51 2.38
CA THR A 103 -9.64 -6.25 3.09
C THR A 103 -9.38 -5.03 2.22
N ILE A 104 -8.27 -5.02 1.48
CA ILE A 104 -7.88 -3.92 0.60
C ILE A 104 -8.82 -3.81 -0.61
N VAL A 105 -9.17 -4.92 -1.25
CA VAL A 105 -10.12 -4.94 -2.38
C VAL A 105 -11.48 -4.41 -1.92
N ALA A 106 -11.98 -4.88 -0.78
CA ALA A 106 -13.23 -4.38 -0.21
C ALA A 106 -13.16 -2.87 0.07
N GLN A 107 -12.04 -2.37 0.59
CA GLN A 107 -11.82 -0.94 0.80
C GLN A 107 -11.92 -0.14 -0.51
N MET A 108 -11.24 -0.61 -1.57
CA MET A 108 -11.26 0.05 -2.88
C MET A 108 -12.66 0.07 -3.49
N GLN A 109 -13.41 -1.03 -3.33
CA GLN A 109 -14.81 -1.12 -3.76
C GLN A 109 -15.70 -0.13 -3.00
N GLU A 110 -15.55 -0.04 -1.67
CA GLU A 110 -16.32 0.90 -0.86
C GLU A 110 -15.99 2.36 -1.19
N MET A 111 -14.70 2.68 -1.40
CA MET A 111 -14.27 4.01 -1.84
C MET A 111 -14.90 4.40 -3.17
N SER A 112 -14.94 3.48 -4.13
CA SER A 112 -15.61 3.70 -5.42
C SER A 112 -17.11 3.90 -5.24
N ALA A 113 -17.77 3.03 -4.49
CA ALA A 113 -19.22 3.11 -4.25
C ALA A 113 -19.64 4.38 -3.49
N SER A 114 -18.75 4.93 -2.65
CA SER A 114 -19.01 6.14 -1.86
C SER A 114 -18.74 7.43 -2.64
N SER A 115 -18.11 7.36 -3.83
CA SER A 115 -17.90 8.52 -4.69
C SER A 115 -19.24 9.01 -5.28
N LYS A 116 -19.41 10.34 -5.38
CA LYS A 116 -20.69 10.97 -5.76
C LYS A 116 -20.56 11.72 -7.09
N PRO A 117 -21.61 11.74 -7.93
CA PRO A 117 -21.66 12.60 -9.10
C PRO A 117 -21.43 14.09 -8.74
N PRO A 118 -20.78 14.88 -9.61
CA PRO A 118 -20.20 14.49 -10.90
C PRO A 118 -18.85 13.75 -10.80
N ASN A 119 -18.25 13.69 -9.61
CA ASN A 119 -16.91 13.14 -9.36
C ASN A 119 -16.96 11.65 -8.98
N GLN A 120 -17.77 10.86 -9.69
CA GLN A 120 -17.79 9.42 -9.47
C GLN A 120 -16.47 8.83 -9.99
N VAL A 121 -15.83 8.01 -9.16
CA VAL A 121 -14.54 7.41 -9.47
C VAL A 121 -14.73 5.88 -9.51
N PRO A 122 -14.91 5.30 -10.71
CA PRO A 122 -15.08 3.85 -10.83
C PRO A 122 -13.80 3.13 -10.41
N LEU A 123 -13.96 1.96 -9.80
CA LEU A 123 -12.84 1.06 -9.53
C LEU A 123 -12.39 0.41 -10.85
N GLU A 124 -11.17 0.74 -11.26
CA GLU A 124 -10.49 0.11 -12.37
C GLU A 124 -9.61 -1.03 -11.86
N THR A 125 -9.56 -2.13 -12.62
CA THR A 125 -8.76 -3.31 -12.27
C THR A 125 -7.92 -3.75 -13.46
N ASP A 126 -6.65 -4.04 -13.24
CA ASP A 126 -5.70 -4.53 -14.24
C ASP A 126 -4.74 -5.55 -13.58
N ALA A 127 -3.98 -6.29 -14.38
CA ALA A 127 -2.96 -7.23 -13.90
C ALA A 127 -1.72 -7.18 -14.78
N ARG A 128 -0.54 -7.01 -14.17
CA ARG A 128 0.75 -6.85 -14.87
C ARG A 128 1.80 -7.72 -14.21
N GLN A 129 2.33 -8.71 -14.91
CA GLN A 129 3.43 -9.57 -14.42
C GLN A 129 3.12 -10.21 -13.04
N GLY A 130 1.87 -10.64 -12.82
CA GLY A 130 1.44 -11.21 -11.53
C GLY A 130 1.15 -10.19 -10.43
N VAL A 131 1.29 -8.89 -10.71
CA VAL A 131 0.87 -7.78 -9.84
C VAL A 131 -0.54 -7.37 -10.23
N GLU A 132 -1.48 -7.50 -9.30
CA GLU A 132 -2.83 -6.94 -9.44
C GLU A 132 -2.78 -5.44 -9.18
N VAL A 133 -3.51 -4.67 -10.00
CA VAL A 133 -3.56 -3.21 -9.96
C VAL A 133 -5.01 -2.77 -9.79
N LEU A 134 -5.27 -2.01 -8.74
CA LEU A 134 -6.57 -1.42 -8.43
C LEU A 134 -6.45 0.11 -8.49
N GLY A 135 -7.25 0.78 -9.31
CA GLY A 135 -7.15 2.22 -9.55
C GLY A 135 -8.46 2.96 -9.27
N LEU A 136 -8.35 4.14 -8.69
CA LEU A 136 -9.42 5.14 -8.55
C LEU A 136 -8.89 6.47 -9.10
N ASN A 137 -9.41 6.88 -10.26
CA ASN A 137 -8.93 8.03 -11.01
C ASN A 137 -9.99 9.14 -11.10
N ASN A 138 -9.65 10.37 -10.70
CA ASN A 138 -10.47 11.52 -11.06
C ASN A 138 -10.20 11.89 -12.53
N ALA A 139 -11.23 12.43 -13.19
CA ALA A 139 -11.19 12.71 -14.63
C ALA A 139 -10.37 13.95 -14.99
N SER A 140 -10.29 14.95 -14.10
CA SER A 140 -9.79 16.29 -14.44
C SER A 140 -8.78 16.83 -13.43
N ILE A 141 -7.64 17.31 -13.93
CA ILE A 141 -6.61 18.04 -13.17
C ILE A 141 -7.06 19.46 -12.79
N ALA A 142 -8.09 20.01 -13.44
CA ALA A 142 -8.59 21.34 -13.14
C ALA A 142 -9.57 21.34 -11.96
N GLU A 143 -10.31 20.24 -11.80
CA GLU A 143 -11.42 20.13 -10.84
C GLU A 143 -11.03 19.40 -9.55
N THR A 144 -9.86 18.74 -9.52
CA THR A 144 -9.47 17.84 -8.42
C THR A 144 -8.28 18.37 -7.62
N PRO A 145 -8.47 19.04 -6.47
CA PRO A 145 -7.35 19.38 -5.59
C PRO A 145 -6.82 18.15 -4.84
N GLY A 146 -5.54 18.18 -4.44
CA GLY A 146 -4.98 17.15 -3.57
C GLY A 146 -4.70 15.83 -4.29
N ILE A 147 -5.38 14.74 -3.91
CA ILE A 147 -5.16 13.41 -4.50
C ILE A 147 -6.01 13.29 -5.77
N ILE A 148 -5.36 13.18 -6.92
CA ILE A 148 -6.05 13.04 -8.21
C ILE A 148 -6.26 11.58 -8.60
N SER A 149 -5.36 10.68 -8.20
CA SER A 149 -5.60 9.24 -8.34
C SER A 149 -5.08 8.47 -7.14
N PHE A 150 -5.75 7.39 -6.81
CA PHE A 150 -5.33 6.45 -5.78
C PHE A 150 -5.21 5.05 -6.37
N TYR A 151 -4.05 4.43 -6.17
CA TYR A 151 -3.78 3.07 -6.63
C TYR A 151 -3.41 2.17 -5.45
N THR A 152 -3.85 0.92 -5.52
CA THR A 152 -3.25 -0.16 -4.74
C THR A 152 -2.78 -1.27 -5.67
N LEU A 153 -1.52 -1.66 -5.53
CA LEU A 153 -0.90 -2.78 -6.24
C LEU A 153 -0.64 -3.92 -5.26
N LEU A 154 -0.86 -5.14 -5.71
CA LEU A 154 -0.89 -6.35 -4.87
C LEU A 154 -0.08 -7.45 -5.56
N HIS A 155 1.03 -7.86 -4.95
CA HIS A 155 1.87 -8.94 -5.48
C HIS A 155 1.90 -10.11 -4.50
N ALA A 156 1.18 -11.18 -4.84
CA ALA A 156 0.99 -12.33 -3.96
C ALA A 156 2.28 -13.13 -3.73
N ALA A 157 3.10 -13.29 -4.77
CA ALA A 157 4.34 -14.08 -4.68
C ALA A 157 5.31 -13.48 -3.65
N SER A 158 5.35 -12.15 -3.54
CA SER A 158 6.14 -11.45 -2.54
C SER A 158 5.32 -10.98 -1.35
N GLY A 159 4.02 -11.27 -1.24
CA GLY A 159 3.15 -10.72 -0.20
C GLY A 159 3.30 -9.19 -0.01
N THR A 160 3.55 -8.45 -1.09
CA THR A 160 3.80 -6.99 -1.05
C THR A 160 2.57 -6.24 -1.50
N VAL A 161 2.27 -5.17 -0.78
CA VAL A 161 1.22 -4.20 -1.10
C VAL A 161 1.88 -2.84 -1.36
N ALA A 162 1.48 -2.16 -2.41
CA ALA A 162 1.86 -0.76 -2.63
C ALA A 162 0.62 0.12 -2.74
N SER A 163 0.51 1.17 -1.94
CA SER A 163 -0.58 2.15 -2.01
C SER A 163 -0.01 3.50 -2.43
N ALA A 164 -0.42 4.00 -3.60
CA ALA A 164 0.07 5.23 -4.18
C ALA A 164 -1.03 6.29 -4.25
N TYR A 165 -0.81 7.40 -3.55
CA TYR A 165 -1.63 8.60 -3.64
C TYR A 165 -0.96 9.56 -4.62
N VAL A 166 -1.43 9.57 -5.86
CA VAL A 166 -0.92 10.45 -6.92
C VAL A 166 -1.51 11.84 -6.71
N LEU A 167 -0.64 12.84 -6.59
CA LEU A 167 -0.98 14.19 -6.18
C LEU A 167 -1.18 15.08 -7.41
N ASN A 168 -2.23 15.89 -7.36
CA ASN A 168 -2.35 17.03 -8.24
C ASN A 168 -1.41 18.13 -7.76
N GLN A 169 -0.93 18.92 -8.70
CA GLN A 169 0.07 19.95 -8.49
C GLN A 169 -0.46 21.27 -9.08
N PRO A 170 -0.06 22.44 -8.55
CA PRO A 170 -0.25 23.73 -9.20
C PRO A 170 0.28 23.73 -10.64
N ALA A 171 -0.36 24.49 -11.54
CA ALA A 171 -0.05 24.50 -12.97
C ALA A 171 1.42 24.83 -13.31
N ASP A 172 2.06 25.64 -12.48
CA ASP A 172 3.49 25.89 -12.46
C ASP A 172 3.98 25.57 -11.04
N PRO A 173 4.95 24.66 -10.81
CA PRO A 173 5.87 24.00 -11.76
C PRO A 173 5.55 22.51 -12.03
N ARG A 174 4.30 22.11 -12.28
CA ARG A 174 3.97 20.68 -12.49
C ARG A 174 4.44 20.12 -13.83
N ASP A 175 4.67 18.81 -13.87
CA ASP A 175 5.22 18.08 -15.03
C ASP A 175 4.23 17.86 -16.19
N PHE A 176 2.97 18.26 -16.05
CA PHE A 176 1.89 18.02 -17.01
C PHE A 176 0.95 19.23 -17.14
N ALA A 177 0.55 19.58 -18.36
CA ALA A 177 -0.36 20.70 -18.63
C ALA A 177 -1.81 20.26 -18.84
N THR A 178 -2.03 19.05 -19.35
CA THR A 178 -3.35 18.53 -19.76
C THR A 178 -3.70 17.21 -19.07
N ASP A 179 -4.98 16.86 -19.03
CA ASP A 179 -5.45 15.58 -18.47
C ASP A 179 -4.80 14.39 -19.17
N ALA A 180 -4.63 14.45 -20.49
CA ALA A 180 -3.97 13.40 -21.27
C ALA A 180 -2.48 13.24 -20.88
N GLN A 181 -1.77 14.34 -20.64
CA GLN A 181 -0.38 14.28 -20.19
C GLN A 181 -0.27 13.73 -18.75
N TYR A 182 -1.21 14.10 -17.89
CA TYR A 182 -1.33 13.54 -16.54
C TYR A 182 -1.58 12.03 -16.59
N GLN A 183 -2.55 11.57 -17.37
CA GLN A 183 -2.87 10.15 -17.54
C GLN A 183 -1.66 9.37 -18.05
N ALA A 184 -0.96 9.87 -19.06
CA ALA A 184 0.25 9.23 -19.56
C ALA A 184 1.36 9.13 -18.49
N LEU A 185 1.58 10.20 -17.70
CA LEU A 185 2.55 10.20 -16.61
C LEU A 185 2.17 9.21 -15.50
N ARG A 186 0.89 9.20 -15.11
CA ARG A 186 0.33 8.27 -14.13
C ARG A 186 0.51 6.82 -14.59
N ASP A 187 0.17 6.52 -15.84
CA ASP A 187 0.24 5.16 -16.37
C ASP A 187 1.70 4.67 -16.46
N GLN A 188 2.62 5.57 -16.80
CA GLN A 188 4.07 5.30 -16.73
C GLN A 188 4.53 5.02 -15.29
N PHE A 189 4.06 5.79 -14.31
CA PHE A 189 4.38 5.59 -12.91
C PHE A 189 3.86 4.23 -12.40
N ILE A 190 2.60 3.90 -12.67
CA ILE A 190 2.00 2.63 -12.25
C ILE A 190 2.67 1.44 -12.96
N ALA A 191 3.02 1.57 -14.24
CA ALA A 191 3.79 0.54 -14.95
C ALA A 191 5.18 0.33 -14.33
N SER A 192 5.90 1.40 -14.03
CA SER A 192 7.22 1.33 -13.39
C SER A 192 7.14 0.68 -12.01
N LEU A 193 6.12 1.03 -11.22
CA LEU A 193 5.91 0.45 -9.89
C LEU A 193 5.57 -1.04 -9.98
N ALA A 194 4.68 -1.44 -10.89
CA ALA A 194 4.33 -2.84 -11.11
C ALA A 194 5.55 -3.67 -11.53
N ASN A 195 6.38 -3.16 -12.45
CA ASN A 195 7.63 -3.83 -12.85
C ASN A 195 8.57 -4.02 -11.66
N CYS A 196 8.82 -2.98 -10.87
CA CYS A 196 9.67 -3.09 -9.68
C CYS A 196 9.08 -4.04 -8.62
N MET A 197 7.76 -4.15 -8.49
CA MET A 197 7.12 -5.10 -7.57
C MET A 197 7.25 -6.55 -8.04
N ALA A 198 7.17 -6.78 -9.36
CA ALA A 198 7.34 -8.10 -9.95
C ALA A 198 8.80 -8.57 -9.87
N ASP A 199 9.75 -7.67 -10.12
CA ASP A 199 11.18 -7.96 -10.13
C ASP A 199 12.00 -6.76 -9.58
N PRO A 200 12.25 -6.71 -8.25
CA PRO A 200 12.98 -5.63 -7.61
C PRO A 200 14.48 -5.56 -7.96
N ALA A 201 15.04 -6.57 -8.63
CA ALA A 201 16.48 -6.69 -8.85
C ALA A 201 16.99 -5.96 -10.11
N GLN A 202 16.09 -5.41 -10.93
CA GLN A 202 16.40 -4.75 -12.22
C GLN A 202 17.22 -3.47 -12.10
#